data_AF-A0AAW9IL73-F1
#
_entry.id   AF-A0AAW9IL73-F1
#
_cell.length_a   1.000
_cell.length_b   1.000
_cell.length_c   1.000
_cell.angle_alpha   90.00
_cell.angle_beta   90.00
_cell.angle_gamma   90.00
#
_symmetry.space_group_name_H-M   'P 1'
#
loop_
_entity.id
_entity.type
_entity.pdbx_description
1 polymer ?
#
loop_
_entity_poly.entity_id
_entity_poly.type
_entity_poly.pdbx_seq_one_letter_code
_entity_poly.pdbx_strand_id
1 'polypeptide(L)'
;CPVNALKLGQKLCTKAPISEEKREDFPSNTEWGPDKWNVDYRTNRENVVKTGTSPCKTNCPAHIAVQGYIKLASQGKYKEALELIKHENPFPAVCGRICPRKCESACTRGDIDEPVAVDEIKKFIAEQDLNMEHRYVPRKRHEYGKKIA
;
A
#
# COMPACT_ATOMS: atom_id res chain seq x y z
N CYS A 1 -11.47 3.29 5.98
CA CYS A 1 -12.52 4.32 6.17
C CYS A 1 -12.25 5.43 5.15
N PRO A 2 -13.26 6.05 4.51
CA PRO A 2 -13.05 7.30 3.75
C PRO A 2 -12.48 8.43 4.63
N VAL A 3 -12.40 8.21 5.94
CA VAL A 3 -11.70 9.05 6.92
C VAL A 3 -10.26 8.53 7.14
N ASN A 4 -9.27 9.32 6.74
CA ASN A 4 -8.24 9.86 7.63
C ASN A 4 -7.83 9.01 8.88
N ALA A 5 -7.50 7.72 8.73
CA ALA A 5 -7.14 6.88 9.89
C ALA A 5 -5.63 6.75 10.10
N LEU A 6 -4.82 6.66 9.04
CA LEU A 6 -3.35 6.75 9.13
C LEU A 6 -2.79 7.28 7.80
N LYS A 7 -2.05 8.38 7.85
CA LYS A 7 -1.09 8.71 6.77
C LYS A 7 -0.07 7.56 6.72
N LEU A 8 0.38 7.20 5.52
CA LEU A 8 1.46 6.23 5.39
C LEU A 8 2.68 6.70 6.21
N GLY A 9 3.35 5.72 6.84
CA GLY A 9 4.36 5.95 7.88
C GLY A 9 5.58 6.74 7.42
N GLN A 10 6.46 7.06 8.37
CA GLN A 10 7.63 7.91 8.17
C GLN A 10 8.77 7.16 7.46
N LYS A 11 9.69 7.91 6.84
CA LYS A 11 10.95 7.34 6.34
C LYS A 11 11.77 6.80 7.51
N LEU A 12 12.02 5.48 7.48
CA LEU A 12 12.84 4.77 8.47
C LEU A 12 14.28 5.30 8.55
N CYS A 13 14.82 5.83 7.45
CA CYS A 13 16.17 6.37 7.37
C CYS A 13 16.14 7.91 7.45
N THR A 14 15.94 8.48 8.64
CA THR A 14 16.01 9.93 8.86
C THR A 14 17.22 10.25 9.74
N LYS A 15 18.01 11.27 9.37
CA LYS A 15 19.19 11.73 10.15
C LYS A 15 18.79 12.51 11.41
N ALA A 16 17.65 13.19 11.36
CA ALA A 16 17.06 13.90 12.49
C ALA A 16 16.15 12.96 13.30
N PRO A 17 16.07 13.11 14.63
CA PRO A 17 15.10 12.38 15.44
C PRO A 17 13.70 12.73 14.98
N ILE A 18 12.87 11.71 14.81
CA ILE A 18 11.52 11.92 14.31
C ILE A 18 10.64 12.36 15.48
N SER A 19 10.00 13.52 15.36
CA SER A 19 9.02 13.97 16.35
C SER A 19 7.74 13.16 16.21
N GLU A 20 7.35 12.47 17.27
CA GLU A 20 6.04 11.83 17.37
C GLU A 20 4.98 12.91 17.65
N GLU A 21 4.24 13.32 16.62
CA GLU A 21 3.04 14.12 16.82
C GLU A 21 1.96 13.23 17.48
N LYS A 22 1.82 13.35 18.79
CA LYS A 22 0.73 12.67 19.52
C LYS A 22 -0.57 13.37 19.15
N ARG A 23 -1.47 12.63 18.51
CA ARG A 23 -2.83 13.12 18.26
C ARG A 23 -3.56 13.18 19.60
N GLU A 24 -3.89 14.39 20.05
CA GLU A 24 -4.64 14.60 21.29
C GLU A 24 -6.16 14.60 21.03
N ASP A 25 -6.58 15.07 19.85
CA ASP A 25 -7.99 15.13 19.44
C ASP A 25 -8.47 13.81 18.80
N PHE A 26 -9.26 13.04 19.53
CA PHE A 26 -9.98 11.86 19.07
C PHE A 26 -11.49 12.13 18.98
N PRO A 27 -12.23 11.40 18.13
CA PRO A 27 -13.69 11.51 18.09
C PRO A 27 -14.39 11.18 19.42
N SER A 28 -13.69 10.54 20.36
CA SER A 28 -14.19 10.18 21.68
C SER A 28 -14.00 11.24 22.76
N ASN A 29 -13.09 12.21 22.58
CA ASN A 29 -12.74 13.22 23.59
C ASN A 29 -12.91 14.67 23.13
N THR A 30 -13.16 14.92 21.85
CA THR A 30 -13.31 16.28 21.30
C THR A 30 -14.63 16.37 20.51
N GLU A 31 -15.43 17.41 20.76
CA GLU A 31 -16.61 17.73 19.94
C GLU A 31 -16.20 18.20 18.55
N TRP A 32 -16.79 17.63 17.49
CA TRP A 32 -16.34 17.84 16.12
C TRP A 32 -17.11 18.96 15.41
N GLY A 33 -16.65 20.21 15.57
CA GLY A 33 -17.23 21.39 14.94
C GLY A 33 -16.73 21.69 13.52
N PRO A 34 -17.31 22.71 12.85
CA PRO A 34 -16.87 23.16 11.51
C PRO A 34 -15.41 23.59 11.43
N ASP A 35 -14.82 24.02 12.55
CA ASP A 35 -13.39 24.35 12.70
C ASP A 35 -12.46 23.14 12.47
N LYS A 36 -12.97 21.92 12.73
CA LYS A 36 -12.25 20.66 12.50
C LYS A 36 -12.57 20.04 11.14
N TRP A 37 -13.38 20.71 10.30
CA TRP A 37 -13.70 20.21 8.97
C TRP A 37 -12.62 20.63 7.97
N ASN A 38 -12.26 19.70 7.09
CA ASN A 38 -11.43 20.00 5.94
C ASN A 38 -12.33 20.09 4.70
N VAL A 39 -12.86 21.28 4.42
CA VAL A 39 -13.76 21.53 3.27
C VAL A 39 -13.06 21.20 1.95
N ASP A 40 -11.77 21.51 1.86
CA ASP A 40 -10.93 21.26 0.69
C ASP A 40 -10.28 19.87 0.67
N TYR A 41 -10.80 18.90 1.44
CA TYR A 41 -10.20 17.55 1.56
C TYR A 41 -9.94 16.86 0.22
N ARG A 42 -10.77 17.14 -0.79
CA ARG A 42 -10.61 16.52 -2.11
C ARG A 42 -9.32 16.97 -2.81
N THR A 43 -8.87 18.19 -2.55
CA THR A 43 -7.72 18.82 -3.22
C THR A 43 -6.46 18.80 -2.35
N ASN A 44 -6.59 18.97 -1.03
CA ASN A 44 -5.45 19.08 -0.12
C ASN A 44 -5.11 17.78 0.65
N ARG A 45 -5.80 16.65 0.38
CA ARG A 45 -5.48 15.40 1.08
C ARG A 45 -4.06 14.93 0.78
N GLU A 46 -3.37 14.52 1.83
CA GLU A 46 -2.05 13.91 1.75
C GLU A 46 -2.12 12.46 2.20
N ASN A 47 -1.54 11.56 1.41
CA ASN A 47 -1.48 10.13 1.74
C ASN A 47 -0.29 9.78 2.65
N VAL A 48 0.65 10.71 2.86
CA VAL A 48 1.90 10.52 3.61
C VAL A 48 2.11 11.65 4.60
N VAL A 49 2.83 11.35 5.68
CA VAL A 49 3.39 12.35 6.58
C VAL A 49 4.47 13.20 5.89
N LYS A 50 4.82 14.36 6.47
CA LYS A 50 5.79 15.32 5.88
C LYS A 50 7.15 14.70 5.55
N THR A 51 7.64 13.77 6.38
CA THR A 51 8.91 13.07 6.13
C THR A 51 8.83 12.08 4.96
N GLY A 52 7.61 11.76 4.52
CA GLY A 52 7.32 10.86 3.42
C GLY A 52 7.51 9.39 3.76
N THR A 53 7.28 8.55 2.75
CA THR A 53 7.60 7.11 2.75
C THR A 53 8.15 6.74 1.37
N SER A 54 8.24 5.45 1.05
CA SER A 54 8.58 5.03 -0.31
C SER A 54 7.54 5.52 -1.33
N PRO A 55 7.96 6.30 -2.35
CA PRO A 55 7.02 6.94 -3.27
C PRO A 55 6.24 5.93 -4.11
N CYS A 56 6.81 4.75 -4.38
CA CYS A 56 6.12 3.66 -5.06
C CYS A 56 4.89 3.14 -4.28
N LYS A 57 4.93 3.11 -2.94
CA LYS A 57 3.80 2.68 -2.10
C LYS A 57 2.74 3.78 -2.00
N THR A 58 3.16 5.03 -1.88
CA THR A 58 2.26 6.19 -1.83
C THR A 58 1.47 6.36 -3.12
N ASN A 59 2.13 6.18 -4.27
CA ASN A 59 1.50 6.37 -5.58
C ASN A 59 0.68 5.17 -6.05
N CYS A 60 0.88 3.99 -5.45
CA CYS A 60 -0.02 2.86 -5.66
C CYS A 60 -1.36 3.14 -4.97
N PRO A 61 -2.51 3.16 -5.68
CA PRO A 61 -3.81 3.40 -5.05
C PRO A 61 -4.21 2.35 -4.01
N ALA A 62 -3.70 1.12 -4.14
CA ALA A 62 -3.92 0.04 -3.19
C ALA A 62 -2.88 0.01 -2.06
N HIS A 63 -1.88 0.91 -2.09
CA HIS A 63 -0.81 0.99 -1.10
C HIS A 63 -0.11 -0.34 -0.78
N ILE A 64 0.05 -1.19 -1.82
CA ILE A 64 0.70 -2.49 -1.69
C ILE A 64 2.15 -2.34 -1.24
N ALA A 65 2.68 -3.35 -0.55
CA ALA A 65 4.05 -3.35 -0.04
C ALA A 65 5.11 -3.64 -1.13
N VAL A 66 5.28 -2.72 -2.11
CA VAL A 66 6.20 -2.84 -3.26
C VAL A 66 7.60 -3.32 -2.89
N GLN A 67 8.25 -2.63 -1.95
CA GLN A 67 9.61 -2.97 -1.52
C GLN A 67 9.67 -4.37 -0.88
N GLY A 68 8.63 -4.76 -0.15
CA GLY A 68 8.56 -6.02 0.56
C GLY A 68 8.45 -7.22 -0.39
N TYR A 69 7.49 -7.18 -1.32
CA TYR A 69 7.33 -8.33 -2.23
C TYR A 69 8.46 -8.43 -3.25
N ILE A 70 9.08 -7.31 -3.66
CA ILE A 70 10.28 -7.35 -4.51
C ILE A 70 11.45 -7.98 -3.76
N LYS A 71 11.62 -7.66 -2.47
CA LYS A 71 12.65 -8.29 -1.64
C LYS A 71 12.42 -9.79 -1.46
N LEU A 72 11.17 -10.22 -1.29
CA LEU A 72 10.84 -11.64 -1.21
C LEU A 72 11.08 -12.34 -2.55
N ALA A 73 10.68 -11.72 -3.67
CA ALA A 73 10.91 -12.25 -5.00
C ALA A 73 12.41 -12.39 -5.34
N SER A 74 13.25 -11.44 -4.92
CA SER A 74 14.71 -11.55 -5.11
C SER A 74 15.36 -12.64 -4.25
N GLN A 75 14.64 -13.18 -3.27
CA GLN A 75 15.04 -14.34 -2.47
C GLN A 75 14.40 -15.66 -2.98
N GLY A 76 13.67 -15.64 -4.10
CA GLY A 76 12.93 -16.80 -4.61
C GLY A 76 11.67 -17.15 -3.80
N LYS A 77 11.29 -16.31 -2.84
CA LYS A 77 10.12 -16.51 -1.96
C LYS A 77 8.83 -16.02 -2.61
N TYR A 78 8.47 -16.62 -3.75
CA TYR A 78 7.35 -16.14 -4.57
C TYR A 78 5.99 -16.32 -3.91
N LYS A 79 5.81 -17.36 -3.10
CA LYS A 79 4.56 -17.62 -2.39
C LYS A 79 4.31 -16.56 -1.31
N GLU A 80 5.32 -16.22 -0.53
CA GLU A 80 5.26 -15.16 0.48
C GLU A 80 5.10 -13.79 -0.17
N ALA A 81 5.76 -13.57 -1.32
CA ALA A 81 5.57 -12.35 -2.11
C ALA A 81 4.11 -12.22 -2.59
N LEU A 82 3.52 -13.30 -3.08
CA LEU A 82 2.12 -13.36 -3.52
C LEU A 82 1.15 -13.12 -2.36
N GLU A 83 1.37 -13.75 -1.21
CA GLU A 83 0.59 -13.53 0.01
C GLU A 83 0.64 -12.06 0.44
N LEU A 84 1.84 -11.47 0.44
CA LEU A 84 2.02 -10.06 0.80
C LEU A 84 1.26 -9.13 -0.15
N ILE A 85 1.28 -9.39 -1.46
CA ILE A 85 0.51 -8.60 -2.43
C ILE A 85 -1.00 -8.75 -2.19
N LYS A 86 -1.47 -9.98 -1.94
CA LYS A 86 -2.88 -10.31 -1.73
C LYS A 86 -3.45 -9.78 -0.41
N HIS A 87 -2.59 -9.37 0.52
CA HIS A 87 -3.02 -8.71 1.74
C HIS A 87 -3.77 -7.40 1.45
N GLU A 88 -3.32 -6.63 0.46
CA GLU A 88 -3.97 -5.37 0.05
C GLU A 88 -4.71 -5.45 -1.29
N ASN A 89 -4.25 -6.28 -2.24
CA ASN A 89 -4.83 -6.35 -3.59
C ASN A 89 -5.34 -7.77 -3.92
N PRO A 90 -6.67 -7.99 -3.99
CA PRO A 90 -7.23 -9.30 -4.29
C PRO A 90 -7.05 -9.75 -5.74
N PHE A 91 -6.73 -8.84 -6.68
CA PHE A 91 -6.64 -9.13 -8.11
C PHE A 91 -5.25 -8.80 -8.71
N PRO A 92 -4.16 -9.37 -8.18
CA PRO A 92 -2.83 -9.01 -8.62
C PRO A 92 -2.53 -9.45 -10.07
N ALA A 93 -3.13 -10.55 -10.54
CA ALA A 93 -2.95 -11.04 -11.91
C ALA A 93 -3.54 -10.10 -12.97
N VAL A 94 -4.66 -9.44 -12.65
CA VAL A 94 -5.29 -8.41 -13.50
C VAL A 94 -4.47 -7.13 -13.41
N CYS A 95 -4.21 -6.65 -12.19
CA CYS A 95 -3.42 -5.44 -12.00
C CYS A 95 -2.00 -5.55 -12.58
N GLY A 96 -1.39 -6.73 -12.67
CA GLY A 96 -0.10 -6.92 -13.33
C GLY A 96 -0.13 -6.79 -14.85
N ARG A 97 -1.31 -6.69 -15.46
CA ARG A 97 -1.49 -6.60 -16.92
C ARG A 97 -2.05 -5.25 -17.37
N ILE A 98 -2.88 -4.61 -16.53
CA ILE A 98 -3.59 -3.38 -16.89
C ILE A 98 -3.18 -2.14 -16.08
N CYS A 99 -2.29 -2.28 -15.08
CA CYS A 99 -1.97 -1.16 -14.21
C CYS A 99 -1.26 -0.04 -14.98
N PRO A 100 -1.63 1.24 -14.76
CA PRO A 100 -0.95 2.38 -15.39
C PRO A 100 0.43 2.70 -14.76
N ARG A 101 0.97 1.81 -13.92
CA ARG A 101 2.35 1.86 -13.40
C ARG A 101 2.77 3.17 -12.69
N LYS A 102 1.83 3.84 -12.00
CA LYS A 102 2.14 5.07 -11.21
C LYS A 102 3.27 4.88 -10.19
N CYS A 103 3.44 3.66 -9.68
CA CYS A 103 4.54 3.32 -8.78
C CYS A 103 5.92 3.37 -9.45
N GLU A 104 6.00 3.06 -10.75
CA GLU A 104 7.23 3.12 -11.54
C GLU A 104 7.55 4.57 -11.93
N SER A 105 6.53 5.35 -12.32
CA SER A 105 6.70 6.78 -12.63
C SER A 105 7.24 7.60 -11.45
N ALA A 106 6.97 7.15 -10.22
CA ALA A 106 7.45 7.79 -8.99
C ALA A 106 8.66 7.07 -8.36
N CYS A 107 9.26 6.10 -9.04
CA CYS A 107 10.37 5.31 -8.50
C CYS A 107 11.65 6.14 -8.47
N THR A 108 12.24 6.33 -7.28
CA THR A 108 13.48 7.10 -7.09
C THR A 108 14.70 6.51 -7.80
N ARG A 109 14.63 5.26 -8.29
CA ARG A 109 15.71 4.67 -9.09
C ARG A 109 15.77 5.31 -10.48
N GLY A 110 14.63 5.77 -11.01
CA GLY A 110 14.57 6.47 -12.29
C GLY A 110 15.30 7.82 -12.28
N ASP A 111 15.65 8.36 -11.11
CA ASP A 111 16.50 9.56 -11.00
C ASP A 111 18.00 9.25 -11.24
N ILE A 112 18.37 7.96 -11.23
CA ILE A 112 19.75 7.48 -11.42
C ILE A 112 19.91 6.81 -12.79
N ASP A 113 19.04 5.85 -13.08
CA ASP A 113 19.00 5.12 -14.35
C ASP A 113 17.55 4.84 -14.79
N GLU A 114 17.03 3.64 -14.56
CA GLU A 114 15.69 3.23 -14.97
C GLU A 114 14.84 2.84 -13.76
N PRO A 115 13.53 3.15 -13.77
CA PRO A 115 12.65 2.71 -12.72
C PRO A 115 12.60 1.18 -12.65
N VAL A 116 12.46 0.64 -11.44
CA VAL A 116 12.28 -0.81 -11.27
C VAL A 116 11.00 -1.24 -12.00
N ALA A 117 11.06 -2.35 -12.75
CA ALA A 117 9.90 -2.94 -13.44
C ALA A 117 8.92 -3.61 -12.46
N VAL A 118 8.33 -2.81 -11.57
CA VAL A 118 7.46 -3.23 -10.47
C VAL A 118 6.25 -4.02 -10.98
N ASP A 119 5.65 -3.61 -12.10
CA ASP A 119 4.48 -4.23 -12.70
C ASP A 119 4.79 -5.59 -13.30
N GLU A 120 5.92 -5.72 -14.02
CA GLU A 120 6.36 -7.01 -14.59
C GLU A 120 6.72 -8.01 -13.49
N ILE A 121 7.41 -7.57 -12.43
CA ILE A 121 7.68 -8.42 -11.25
C ILE A 121 6.36 -8.89 -10.62
N LYS A 122 5.40 -7.97 -10.42
CA LYS A 122 4.08 -8.29 -9.85
C LYS A 122 3.31 -9.25 -10.75
N LYS A 123 3.37 -9.07 -12.07
CA LYS A 123 2.75 -9.96 -13.08
C LYS A 123 3.33 -11.36 -13.00
N PHE A 124 4.65 -11.49 -12.96
CA PHE A 124 5.35 -12.77 -12.83
C PHE A 124 4.96 -13.50 -11.54
N ILE A 125 4.95 -12.80 -10.39
CA ILE A 125 4.53 -13.38 -9.10
C ILE A 125 3.06 -13.81 -9.16
N ALA A 126 2.19 -12.97 -9.71
CA ALA A 126 0.76 -13.23 -9.78
C ALA A 126 0.40 -14.34 -10.79
N GLU A 127 1.24 -14.60 -11.78
CA GLU A 127 1.06 -15.71 -12.72
C GLU A 127 1.21 -17.07 -12.04
N GLN A 128 2.06 -17.16 -11.01
CA GLN A 128 2.18 -18.38 -10.19
C GLN A 128 0.84 -18.75 -9.53
N ASP A 129 0.01 -17.76 -9.18
CA ASP A 129 -1.31 -17.98 -8.56
C ASP A 129 -2.34 -18.62 -9.50
N LEU A 130 -2.10 -18.50 -10.81
CA LEU A 130 -2.95 -19.14 -11.83
C LEU A 130 -2.72 -20.64 -11.86
N ASN A 131 -1.52 -21.11 -11.50
CA ASN A 131 -1.25 -22.53 -11.26
C ASN A 131 -1.89 -22.98 -9.94
N MET A 132 -2.71 -24.03 -9.99
CA MET A 132 -3.41 -24.57 -8.83
C MET A 132 -2.46 -25.00 -7.70
N GLU A 133 -1.26 -25.46 -8.04
CA GLU A 133 -0.24 -25.90 -7.08
C GLU A 133 0.29 -24.77 -6.19
N HIS A 134 0.35 -23.55 -6.73
CA HIS A 134 0.95 -22.39 -6.04
C HIS A 134 -0.09 -21.34 -5.62
N ARG A 135 -1.38 -21.60 -5.90
CA ARG A 135 -2.47 -20.70 -5.58
C ARG A 135 -2.53 -20.38 -4.10
N TYR A 136 -2.62 -19.09 -3.79
CA TYR A 136 -2.83 -18.61 -2.42
C TYR A 136 -4.28 -18.18 -2.21
N VAL A 137 -4.96 -18.80 -1.24
CA VAL A 137 -6.30 -18.40 -0.80
C VAL A 137 -6.19 -17.84 0.62
N PRO A 138 -6.54 -16.56 0.85
CA PRO A 138 -6.53 -15.98 2.18
C PRO A 138 -7.40 -16.77 3.15
N ARG A 139 -6.94 -16.91 4.40
CA ARG A 139 -7.73 -17.58 5.44
C ARG A 139 -8.93 -16.71 5.85
N LYS A 140 -10.09 -17.35 6.03
CA LYS A 140 -11.28 -16.71 6.59
C LYS A 140 -10.99 -16.28 8.03
N ARG A 141 -11.03 -14.97 8.32
CA ARG A 141 -10.75 -14.43 9.66
C ARG A 141 -11.90 -14.67 10.65
N HIS A 142 -13.14 -14.49 10.19
CA HIS A 142 -14.33 -14.63 11.03
C HIS A 142 -15.48 -15.25 10.23
N GLU A 143 -16.34 -16.01 10.92
CA GLU A 143 -17.58 -16.54 10.39
C GLU A 143 -18.76 -15.85 11.07
N TYR A 144 -19.41 -14.93 10.34
CA TYR A 144 -20.50 -14.12 10.89
C TYR A 144 -21.89 -14.76 10.75
N GLY A 145 -22.02 -15.94 10.13
CA GLY A 145 -23.28 -16.67 9.94
C GLY A 145 -24.34 -15.99 9.06
N LYS A 146 -24.14 -14.74 8.65
CA LYS A 146 -25.06 -13.97 7.80
C LYS A 146 -24.75 -14.20 6.33
N LYS A 147 -25.79 -14.43 5.53
CA LYS A 147 -25.68 -14.45 4.06
C LYS A 147 -25.60 -13.02 3.55
N ILE A 148 -24.63 -12.74 2.68
CA ILE A 148 -24.43 -11.45 2.01
C ILE A 148 -24.56 -11.73 0.51
N ALA A 149 -25.35 -10.92 -0.19
CA ALA A 149 -25.51 -10.95 -1.65
C ALA A 149 -24.78 -9.75 -2.27
#